data_AF-A0A1A3SPJ9-F1
#
_entry.id   AF-A0A1A3SPJ9-F1
#
_cell.length_a   1.000
_cell.length_b   1.000
_cell.length_c   1.000
_cell.angle_alpha   90.00
_cell.angle_beta   90.00
_cell.angle_gamma   90.00
#
_symmetry.space_group_name_H-M   'P 1'
#
loop_
_entity.id
_entity.type
_entity.pdbx_description
1 polymer ?
#
loop_
_entity_poly.entity_id
_entity_poly.type
_entity_poly.pdbx_seq_one_letter_code
_entity_poly.pdbx_strand_id
1 'polypeptide(L)'
;MSEQHQAAVLADSMQAAYFRAYLAEERAELQRYLDEHVRRLQGCMSSGSTRLVGHHRQCIRSTENQLRHVDGMLARLDRRFPEGQTLAAEL
;
A
#
# COMPACT_ATOMS: atom_id res chain seq x y z
N MET A 1 4.82 -21.34 -28.05
CA MET A 1 3.87 -20.56 -27.22
C MET A 1 2.82 -20.02 -28.15
N SER A 2 1.52 -20.24 -27.90
CA SER A 2 0.45 -19.71 -28.77
C SER A 2 0.24 -18.21 -28.50
N GLU A 3 -0.26 -17.47 -29.49
CA GLU A 3 -0.60 -16.04 -29.37
C GLU A 3 -1.53 -15.77 -28.18
N GLN A 4 -2.47 -16.69 -27.90
CA GLN A 4 -3.37 -16.60 -26.76
C GLN A 4 -2.64 -16.60 -25.41
N HIS A 5 -1.55 -17.36 -25.29
CA HIS A 5 -0.77 -17.40 -24.06
C HIS A 5 0.07 -16.12 -23.88
N GLN A 6 0.61 -15.56 -24.96
CA GLN A 6 1.29 -14.26 -24.91
C GLN A 6 0.33 -13.13 -24.53
N ALA A 7 -0.89 -13.11 -25.09
CA ALA A 7 -1.91 -12.14 -24.73
C ALA A 7 -2.30 -12.23 -23.25
N ALA A 8 -2.41 -13.44 -22.70
CA ALA A 8 -2.70 -13.63 -21.28
C ALA A 8 -1.58 -13.10 -20.37
N VAL A 9 -0.31 -13.37 -20.70
CA VAL A 9 0.84 -12.85 -19.95
C VAL A 9 0.89 -11.32 -19.98
N LEU A 10 0.61 -10.71 -21.14
CA LEU A 10 0.56 -9.26 -21.27
C LEU A 10 -0.57 -8.67 -20.40
N ALA A 11 -1.77 -9.24 -20.47
CA ALA A 11 -2.91 -8.80 -19.67
C ALA A 11 -2.63 -8.89 -18.16
N ASP A 12 -2.05 -10.01 -17.70
CA ASP A 12 -1.65 -10.19 -16.31
C ASP A 12 -0.62 -9.13 -15.87
N SER A 13 0.35 -8.80 -16.73
CA SER A 13 1.36 -7.78 -16.44
C SER A 13 0.76 -6.38 -16.30
N MET A 14 -0.20 -6.03 -17.17
CA MET A 14 -0.91 -4.76 -17.13
C MET A 14 -1.77 -4.66 -15.87
N GLN A 15 -2.46 -5.74 -15.51
CA GLN A 15 -3.27 -5.80 -14.31
C GLN A 15 -2.41 -5.68 -13.04
N ALA A 16 -1.23 -6.31 -13.02
CA ALA A 16 -0.27 -6.16 -11.93
C ALA A 16 0.22 -4.70 -11.78
N ALA A 17 0.52 -4.03 -12.90
CA ALA A 17 0.92 -2.62 -12.89
C ALA A 17 -0.20 -1.71 -12.34
N TYR A 18 -1.45 -1.96 -12.74
CA TYR A 18 -2.61 -1.25 -12.20
C TYR A 18 -2.73 -1.42 -10.68
N PHE A 19 -2.67 -2.67 -10.18
CA PHE A 19 -2.76 -2.93 -8.75
C PHE A 19 -1.60 -2.32 -7.96
N ARG A 20 -0.39 -2.26 -8.52
CA ARG A 20 0.72 -1.54 -7.88
C ARG A 20 0.41 -0.07 -7.69
N ALA A 21 -0.03 0.60 -8.75
CA ALA A 21 -0.33 2.03 -8.69
C ALA A 21 -1.42 2.31 -7.64
N TYR A 22 -2.49 1.51 -7.67
CA TYR A 22 -3.58 1.61 -6.69
C TYR A 22 -3.10 1.39 -5.25
N LEU A 23 -2.32 0.33 -5.00
CA LEU A 23 -1.81 0.04 -3.66
C LEU A 23 -0.79 1.08 -3.17
N ALA A 24 0.01 1.65 -4.07
CA ALA A 24 0.93 2.73 -3.73
C ALA A 24 0.17 4.01 -3.31
N GLU A 25 -0.93 4.33 -3.98
CA GLU A 25 -1.82 5.43 -3.61
C GLU A 25 -2.47 5.19 -2.25
N GLU A 26 -3.09 4.02 -2.05
CA GLU A 26 -3.69 3.61 -0.77
C GLU A 26 -2.66 3.68 0.38
N ARG A 27 -1.42 3.21 0.13
CA ARG A 27 -0.33 3.31 1.10
C ARG A 27 -0.02 4.76 1.46
N ALA A 28 0.01 5.66 0.48
CA ALA A 28 0.29 7.08 0.71
C ALA A 28 -0.84 7.74 1.53
N GLU A 29 -2.09 7.39 1.27
CA GLU A 29 -3.24 7.86 2.06
C GLU A 29 -3.19 7.37 3.51
N LEU A 30 -2.93 6.08 3.72
CA LEU A 30 -2.77 5.49 5.06
C LEU A 30 -1.62 6.16 5.82
N GLN A 31 -0.50 6.46 5.17
CA GLN A 31 0.62 7.17 5.80
C GLN A 31 0.19 8.58 6.24
N ARG A 32 -0.56 9.31 5.41
CA ARG A 32 -1.10 10.63 5.79
C ARG A 32 -2.03 10.54 7.00
N TYR A 33 -2.92 9.55 7.04
CA TYR A 33 -3.81 9.32 8.18
C TYR A 33 -3.03 8.99 9.46
N LEU A 34 -1.97 8.17 9.35
CA LEU A 34 -1.09 7.87 10.47
C LEU A 34 -0.43 9.15 11.02
N ASP A 35 0.17 9.95 10.14
CA ASP A 35 0.85 11.20 10.51
C ASP A 35 -0.12 12.21 11.15
N GLU A 36 -1.37 12.26 10.70
CA GLU A 36 -2.41 13.07 11.32
C GLU A 36 -2.73 12.60 12.75
N HIS A 37 -2.97 11.31 12.95
CA HIS A 37 -3.27 10.78 14.29
C HIS A 37 -2.10 10.91 15.26
N VAL A 38 -0.86 10.75 14.77
CA VAL A 38 0.35 11.00 15.57
C VAL A 38 0.42 12.46 16.01
N ARG A 39 0.21 13.42 15.10
CA ARG A 39 0.17 14.86 15.44
C ARG A 39 -0.93 15.18 16.45
N ARG A 40 -2.13 14.64 16.26
CA ARG A 40 -3.25 14.83 17.19
C ARG A 40 -2.94 14.23 18.58
N LEU A 41 -2.35 13.04 18.63
CA LEU A 41 -1.94 12.41 19.89
C LEU A 41 -0.90 13.27 20.63
N GLN A 42 0.10 13.79 19.93
CA GLN A 42 1.08 14.70 20.50
C GLN A 42 0.42 15.96 21.08
N GLY A 43 -0.53 16.56 20.35
CA GLY A 43 -1.31 17.70 20.84
C GLY A 43 -2.14 17.38 22.09
N CYS A 44 -2.77 16.20 22.15
CA CYS A 44 -3.50 15.74 23.34
C CYS A 44 -2.57 15.57 24.55
N MET A 45 -1.37 15.01 24.33
CA MET A 45 -0.39 14.81 25.40
C MET A 45 0.15 16.15 25.93
N SER A 46 0.46 17.11 25.06
CA SER A 46 0.95 18.43 25.46
C SER A 46 -0.10 19.28 26.18
N SER A 47 -1.38 19.10 25.86
CA SER A 47 -2.50 19.82 26.51
C SER A 47 -3.04 19.12 27.77
N GLY A 48 -2.55 17.93 28.11
CA GLY A 48 -3.09 17.12 29.21
C GLY A 48 -4.49 16.54 28.94
N SER A 49 -4.98 16.61 27.70
CA SER A 49 -6.29 16.09 27.31
C SER A 49 -6.24 14.58 27.12
N THR A 50 -6.61 13.82 28.15
CA THR A 50 -6.54 12.35 28.15
C THR A 50 -7.70 11.66 27.41
N ARG A 51 -8.81 12.38 27.20
CA ARG A 51 -10.07 11.81 26.66
C ARG A 51 -9.90 11.18 25.27
N LEU A 52 -9.04 11.75 24.41
CA LEU A 52 -8.85 11.30 23.03
C LEU A 52 -7.56 10.49 22.81
N VAL A 53 -6.71 10.36 23.83
CA VAL A 53 -5.44 9.62 23.74
C VAL A 53 -5.66 8.16 23.37
N GLY A 54 -6.62 7.49 24.02
CA GLY A 54 -6.96 6.10 23.74
C GLY A 54 -7.45 5.90 22.30
N HIS A 55 -8.31 6.81 21.83
CA HIS A 55 -8.83 6.79 20.46
C HIS A 55 -7.71 6.94 19.43
N HIS A 56 -6.85 7.97 19.55
CA HIS A 56 -5.76 8.17 18.59
C HIS A 56 -4.74 7.03 18.61
N ARG A 57 -4.43 6.44 19.77
CA ARG A 57 -3.58 5.23 19.84
C ARG A 57 -4.21 4.03 19.14
N GLN A 58 -5.53 3.86 19.23
CA GLN A 58 -6.22 2.78 18.53
C GLN A 58 -6.21 3.01 17.02
N CYS A 59 -6.49 4.22 16.56
CA CYS A 59 -6.40 4.59 15.15
C CYS A 59 -4.99 4.34 14.60
N ILE A 60 -3.94 4.82 15.28
CA ILE A 60 -2.53 4.59 14.90
C ILE A 60 -2.26 3.11 14.69
N ARG A 61 -2.56 2.25 15.68
CA ARG A 61 -2.31 0.80 15.55
C ARG A 61 -3.10 0.16 14.41
N SER A 62 -4.33 0.61 14.17
CA SER A 62 -5.15 0.13 13.06
C SER A 62 -4.52 0.51 11.71
N THR A 63 -4.12 1.77 11.55
CA THR A 63 -3.50 2.27 10.32
C THR A 63 -2.14 1.62 10.07
N GLU A 64 -1.32 1.39 11.11
CA GLU A 64 -0.07 0.62 11.00
C GLU A 64 -0.30 -0.83 10.54
N ASN A 65 -1.37 -1.48 11.00
CA ASN A 65 -1.75 -2.82 10.53
C ASN A 65 -2.15 -2.80 9.06
N GLN A 66 -2.91 -1.79 8.63
CA GLN A 66 -3.31 -1.62 7.23
C GLN A 66 -2.08 -1.35 6.34
N LEU A 67 -1.16 -0.49 6.76
CA LEU A 67 0.11 -0.25 6.05
C LEU A 67 0.90 -1.55 5.88
N ARG A 68 1.09 -2.32 6.96
CA ARG A 68 1.76 -3.63 6.88
C ARG A 68 1.07 -4.59 5.91
N HIS A 69 -0.26 -4.54 5.85
CA HIS A 69 -1.03 -5.38 4.92
C HIS A 69 -0.78 -4.96 3.46
N VAL A 70 -0.86 -3.66 3.16
CA VAL A 70 -0.60 -3.09 1.84
C VAL A 70 0.84 -3.36 1.39
N ASP A 71 1.82 -3.15 2.27
CA ASP A 71 3.23 -3.48 2.02
C ASP A 71 3.40 -4.97 1.67
N GLY A 72 2.68 -5.85 2.36
CA GLY A 72 2.67 -7.29 2.07
C GLY A 72 2.05 -7.62 0.71
N MET A 73 1.01 -6.89 0.28
CA MET A 73 0.41 -7.07 -1.04
C MET A 73 1.34 -6.59 -2.17
N LEU A 74 1.96 -5.42 -2.01
CA LEU A 74 2.96 -4.90 -2.93
C LEU A 74 4.13 -5.89 -3.08
N ALA A 75 4.69 -6.37 -1.97
CA ALA A 75 5.79 -7.34 -2.01
C ALA A 75 5.40 -8.67 -2.72
N ARG A 76 4.14 -9.11 -2.60
CA ARG A 76 3.63 -10.29 -3.32
C ARG A 76 3.48 -10.03 -4.81
N LEU A 77 3.01 -8.84 -5.21
CA LEU A 77 2.95 -8.43 -6.60
C LEU A 77 4.35 -8.36 -7.21
N ASP A 78 5.31 -7.75 -6.52
CA ASP A 78 6.70 -7.62 -6.98
C ASP A 78 7.40 -8.95 -7.14
N ARG A 79 7.12 -9.90 -6.23
CA ARG A 79 7.62 -11.27 -6.38
C ARG A 79 7.02 -11.99 -7.58
N ARG A 80 5.72 -11.80 -7.85
CA ARG A 80 5.00 -12.54 -8.91
C ARG A 80 5.21 -11.92 -10.29
N PHE A 81 5.33 -10.60 -10.37
CA PHE A 81 5.37 -9.82 -11.61
C PHE A 81 6.49 -8.77 -11.57
N PRO A 82 7.76 -9.16 -11.43
CA PRO A 82 8.85 -8.21 -11.21
C PRO A 82 8.91 -7.14 -12.31
N GLU A 83 9.19 -5.91 -11.90
CA GLU A 83 9.32 -4.78 -12.81
C GLU A 83 10.44 -5.07 -13.82
N GLY A 84 10.12 -5.02 -15.12
CA GLY A 84 11.07 -5.29 -16.21
C GLY A 84 10.81 -6.55 -17.04
N GLN A 85 9.87 -7.44 -16.67
CA GLN A 85 9.50 -8.57 -17.55
C GLN A 85 8.70 -8.14 -18.78
N THR A 86 8.08 -6.95 -18.79
CA THR A 86 7.30 -6.46 -19.94
C THR A 86 8.16 -6.11 -21.15
N LEU A 87 9.47 -5.82 -20.98
CA LEU A 87 10.37 -5.39 -22.06
C LEU A 87 11.17 -6.53 -22.72
N ALA A 88 11.20 -7.73 -22.11
CA ALA A 88 11.93 -8.87 -22.67
C ALA A 88 11.11 -9.67 -23.71
N ALA A 89 9.85 -9.29 -23.95
CA ALA A 89 9.00 -9.92 -24.97
C ALA A 89 9.01 -9.18 -26.32
N GLU A 90 9.73 -8.06 -26.43
CA GLU A 90 9.82 -7.21 -27.63
C GLU A 90 11.24 -7.09 -28.22
N LEU A 91 12.19 -7.96 -27.82
CA LEU A 91 13.53 -8.11 -28.44
C LEU A 91 13.77 -9.57 -28.84
#